data_AF-A0A1U7SD44-F1
#
_entry.id   AF-A0A1U7SD44-F1
#
_cell.length_a   1.000
_cell.length_b   1.000
_cell.length_c   1.000
_cell.angle_alpha   90.00
_cell.angle_beta   90.00
_cell.angle_gamma   90.00
#
_symmetry.space_group_name_H-M   'P 1'
#
loop_
_entity.id
_entity.type
_entity.pdbx_description
1 polymer ?
#
loop_
_entity_poly.entity_id
_entity_poly.type
_entity_poly.pdbx_seq_one_letter_code
_entity_poly.pdbx_strand_id
1 'polypeptide(L)'
;VVARTERDSHIVAFSHEIVPCPVTVDMTLPQVLEEMSTIEMGATDCALPMIWAEKTNTAADVFIVFTDNETYFGEIHPAVALRKYREKMSIPAKLIVCGMTSNGFTIADPDDRGMLDMCGFDAGALEVIRNFTLDLI
;
A
#
# COMPACT_ATOMS: atom_id res chain seq x y z
N VAL A 1 12.57 3.53 -2.16
CA VAL A 1 13.53 2.41 -1.96
C VAL A 1 12.96 1.10 -2.49
N VAL A 2 11.78 0.66 -2.03
CA VAL A 2 11.10 -0.54 -2.56
C VAL A 2 11.09 -0.60 -4.09
N ALA A 3 10.59 0.45 -4.76
CA ALA A 3 10.54 0.48 -6.23
C ALA A 3 11.90 0.48 -6.95
N ARG A 4 13.02 0.76 -6.24
CA ARG A 4 14.37 0.60 -6.77
C ARG A 4 14.95 -0.80 -6.51
N THR A 5 14.38 -1.54 -5.57
CA THR A 5 14.77 -2.90 -5.21
C THR A 5 13.96 -3.94 -6.01
N GLU A 6 12.63 -3.79 -6.00
CA GLU A 6 11.70 -4.65 -6.73
C GLU A 6 11.40 -4.07 -8.11
N ARG A 7 11.86 -4.75 -9.17
CA ARG A 7 11.74 -4.27 -10.55
C ARG A 7 10.30 -4.16 -11.02
N ASP A 8 9.44 -5.05 -10.55
CA ASP A 8 8.01 -5.06 -10.87
C ASP A 8 7.24 -4.31 -9.78
N SER A 9 7.36 -2.98 -9.83
CA SER A 9 6.70 -2.08 -8.89
C SER A 9 5.84 -1.07 -9.64
N HIS A 10 4.60 -0.90 -9.19
CA HIS A 10 3.70 0.13 -9.67
C HIS A 10 3.35 1.10 -8.54
N ILE A 11 3.62 2.39 -8.73
CA ILE A 11 3.37 3.42 -7.72
C ILE A 11 2.08 4.15 -8.11
N VAL A 12 1.11 4.15 -7.22
CA VAL A 12 -0.12 4.94 -7.32
C VAL A 12 -0.25 5.83 -6.09
N ALA A 13 -0.90 6.98 -6.25
CA ALA A 13 -1.30 7.84 -5.14
C ALA A 13 -2.81 7.76 -4.97
N PHE A 14 -3.29 7.94 -3.75
CA PHE A 14 -4.72 7.91 -3.46
C PHE A 14 -5.10 8.90 -2.37
N SER A 15 -6.33 9.38 -2.47
CA SER A 15 -7.07 10.01 -1.37
C SER A 15 -8.49 9.44 -1.36
N HIS A 16 -9.44 10.19 -1.90
CA HIS A 16 -10.84 9.77 -2.14
C HIS A 16 -11.01 9.11 -3.52
N GLU A 17 -9.96 9.19 -4.35
CA GLU A 17 -9.81 8.50 -5.62
C GLU A 17 -8.34 8.10 -5.85
N ILE A 18 -8.10 7.24 -6.83
CA ILE A 18 -6.75 6.88 -7.28
C ILE A 18 -6.31 7.90 -8.31
N VAL A 19 -5.13 8.50 -8.09
CA VAL A 19 -4.50 9.42 -9.03
C VAL A 19 -3.14 8.87 -9.47
N PRO A 20 -2.70 9.16 -10.70
CA PRO A 20 -1.35 8.82 -11.13
C PRO A 20 -0.32 9.43 -10.20
N CYS A 21 0.68 8.65 -9.77
CA CYS A 21 1.81 9.19 -9.03
C CYS A 21 2.85 9.73 -10.03
N PRO A 22 3.22 11.01 -9.98
CA PRO A 22 4.21 11.60 -10.89
C PRO A 22 5.64 11.08 -10.63
N VAL A 23 5.86 10.42 -9.49
CA VAL A 23 7.18 9.95 -9.07
C VAL A 23 7.65 8.75 -9.89
N THR A 24 8.89 8.81 -10.37
CA THR A 24 9.56 7.68 -11.05
C THR A 24 10.82 7.25 -10.31
N VAL A 25 11.28 6.03 -10.59
CA VAL A 25 12.46 5.43 -9.93
C VAL A 25 13.76 6.19 -10.17
N ASP A 26 13.84 6.96 -11.26
CA ASP A 26 15.03 7.71 -11.68
C ASP A 26 15.14 9.09 -11.00
N MET A 27 14.06 9.58 -10.39
CA MET A 27 14.06 10.89 -9.71
C MET A 27 14.98 10.90 -8.49
N THR A 28 15.66 12.02 -8.27
CA THR A 28 16.38 12.28 -7.01
C THR A 28 15.40 12.54 -5.86
N LEU A 29 15.84 12.35 -4.62
CA LEU A 29 14.98 12.60 -3.46
C LEU A 29 14.39 14.03 -3.43
N PRO A 30 15.15 15.11 -3.74
CA PRO A 30 14.56 16.45 -3.83
C PRO A 30 13.45 16.57 -4.89
N GLN A 31 13.62 15.96 -6.07
CA GLN A 31 12.59 15.96 -7.11
C GLN A 31 11.33 15.20 -6.66
N VAL A 32 11.50 14.07 -5.97
CA VAL A 32 10.38 13.32 -5.38
C VAL A 32 9.61 14.20 -4.39
N LEU A 33 10.30 14.96 -3.54
CA LEU A 33 9.65 15.85 -2.57
C LEU A 33 8.86 16.97 -3.27
N GLU A 34 9.42 17.56 -4.33
CA GLU A 34 8.74 18.59 -5.12
C GLU A 34 7.47 18.03 -5.77
N GLU A 35 7.56 16.91 -6.49
CA GLU A 35 6.43 16.28 -7.18
C GLU A 35 5.34 15.82 -6.20
N MET A 36 5.71 15.19 -5.08
CA MET A 36 4.75 14.74 -4.07
C MET A 36 3.98 15.89 -3.43
N SER A 37 4.57 17.10 -3.36
CA SER A 37 3.90 18.28 -2.81
C SER A 37 2.79 18.84 -3.72
N THR A 38 2.75 18.39 -4.98
CA THR A 38 1.74 18.81 -5.96
C THR A 38 0.50 17.91 -5.96
N ILE A 39 0.56 16.75 -5.31
CA ILE A 39 -0.55 15.79 -5.25
C ILE A 39 -1.65 16.34 -4.34
N GLU A 40 -2.85 16.47 -4.86
CA GLU A 40 -4.00 16.96 -4.10
C GLU A 40 -4.36 16.01 -2.96
N MET A 41 -4.53 16.58 -1.76
CA MET A 41 -4.96 15.85 -0.58
C MET A 41 -6.49 15.81 -0.49
N GLY A 42 -7.02 14.73 0.06
CA GLY A 42 -8.45 14.53 0.28
C GLY A 42 -8.70 13.54 1.42
N ALA A 43 -9.95 13.12 1.59
CA ALA A 43 -10.27 12.05 2.54
C ALA A 43 -9.51 10.76 2.20
N THR A 44 -9.11 9.98 3.19
CA THR A 44 -8.27 8.78 2.98
C THR A 44 -9.11 7.52 2.88
N ASP A 45 -9.14 6.88 1.71
CA ASP A 45 -9.74 5.55 1.53
C ASP A 45 -8.68 4.50 1.17
N CYS A 46 -8.18 3.80 2.19
CA CYS A 46 -7.17 2.76 2.05
C CYS A 46 -7.65 1.48 1.35
N ALA A 47 -8.95 1.36 1.02
CA ALA A 47 -9.44 0.24 0.22
C ALA A 47 -9.24 0.44 -1.28
N LEU A 48 -9.05 1.70 -1.71
CA LEU A 48 -8.94 2.08 -3.12
C LEU A 48 -7.85 1.33 -3.90
N PRO A 49 -6.63 1.08 -3.38
CA PRO A 49 -5.60 0.37 -4.14
C PRO A 49 -6.07 -1.02 -4.61
N MET A 50 -6.70 -1.79 -3.72
CA MET A 50 -7.20 -3.14 -4.05
C MET A 50 -8.43 -3.07 -4.96
N ILE A 51 -9.35 -2.14 -4.71
CA ILE A 51 -10.56 -1.94 -5.55
C ILE A 51 -10.16 -1.52 -6.96
N TRP A 52 -9.20 -0.61 -7.09
CA TRP A 52 -8.69 -0.15 -8.37
C TRP A 52 -8.02 -1.29 -9.13
N ALA A 53 -7.12 -2.03 -8.47
CA ALA A 53 -6.42 -3.13 -9.10
C ALA A 53 -7.37 -4.24 -9.58
N GLU A 54 -8.43 -4.52 -8.81
CA GLU A 54 -9.51 -5.42 -9.24
C GLU A 54 -10.21 -4.89 -10.50
N LYS A 55 -10.64 -3.63 -10.49
CA LYS A 55 -11.38 -3.00 -11.60
C LYS A 55 -10.56 -2.90 -12.89
N THR A 56 -9.27 -2.64 -12.78
CA THR A 56 -8.36 -2.50 -13.92
C THR A 56 -7.74 -3.83 -14.35
N ASN A 57 -8.04 -4.94 -13.65
CA ASN A 57 -7.37 -6.23 -13.81
C ASN A 57 -5.84 -6.13 -13.68
N THR A 58 -5.36 -5.24 -12.80
CA THR A 58 -3.94 -5.12 -12.48
C THR A 58 -3.56 -6.22 -11.51
N ALA A 59 -2.71 -7.15 -11.95
CA ALA A 59 -2.17 -8.22 -11.10
C ALA A 59 -1.14 -7.66 -10.12
N ALA A 60 -1.27 -8.01 -8.84
CA ALA A 60 -0.38 -7.60 -7.77
C ALA A 60 -0.33 -8.69 -6.69
N ASP A 61 0.87 -9.17 -6.38
CA ASP A 61 1.09 -10.15 -5.30
C ASP A 61 1.15 -9.49 -3.92
N VAL A 62 1.58 -8.22 -3.85
CA VAL A 62 1.73 -7.47 -2.60
C VAL A 62 1.26 -6.04 -2.80
N PHE A 63 0.36 -5.59 -1.93
CA PHE A 63 0.00 -4.19 -1.76
C PHE A 63 0.78 -3.63 -0.58
N ILE A 64 1.48 -2.51 -0.79
CA ILE A 64 2.15 -1.76 0.29
C ILE A 64 1.48 -0.39 0.39
N VAL A 65 0.75 -0.14 1.47
CA VAL A 65 0.01 1.10 1.69
C VAL A 65 0.74 1.95 2.72
N PHE A 66 1.24 3.11 2.29
CA PHE A 66 1.82 4.11 3.19
C PHE A 66 0.73 5.09 3.62
N THR A 67 0.43 5.15 4.91
CA THR A 67 -0.65 5.97 5.45
C THR A 67 -0.34 6.34 6.89
N ASP A 68 -0.95 7.39 7.41
CA ASP A 68 -0.91 7.73 8.83
C ASP A 68 -1.75 6.79 9.69
N ASN A 69 -2.35 5.74 9.12
CA ASN A 69 -3.26 4.80 9.77
C ASN A 69 -4.52 5.47 10.35
N GLU A 70 -4.82 6.72 9.99
CA GLU A 70 -6.09 7.32 10.38
C GLU A 70 -7.23 6.63 9.63
N THR A 71 -8.12 6.06 10.44
CA THR A 71 -9.13 5.10 10.00
C THR A 71 -10.15 5.73 9.06
N TYR A 72 -10.18 5.16 7.85
CA TYR A 72 -11.37 4.79 7.08
C TYR A 72 -12.47 5.84 6.90
N PHE A 73 -12.53 6.42 5.70
CA PHE A 73 -13.67 7.22 5.22
C PHE A 73 -14.54 6.50 4.16
N GLY A 74 -14.23 5.24 3.81
CA GLY A 74 -14.86 4.53 2.68
C GLY A 74 -16.13 3.75 3.03
N GLU A 75 -16.71 3.07 2.03
CA GLU A 75 -17.83 2.12 2.20
C GLU A 75 -17.36 0.67 2.44
N ILE A 76 -16.11 0.34 2.07
CA ILE A 76 -15.56 -1.03 2.13
C ILE A 76 -14.26 -1.02 2.92
N HIS A 77 -14.20 -1.79 4.02
CA HIS A 77 -12.96 -1.94 4.80
C HIS A 77 -11.81 -2.51 3.93
N PRO A 78 -10.55 -2.04 4.07
CA PRO A 78 -9.42 -2.51 3.27
C PRO A 78 -9.22 -4.03 3.31
N ALA A 79 -9.41 -4.66 4.48
CA ALA A 79 -9.38 -6.12 4.62
C ALA A 79 -10.41 -6.84 3.72
N VAL A 80 -11.62 -6.28 3.60
CA VAL A 80 -12.68 -6.81 2.73
C VAL A 80 -12.32 -6.61 1.26
N ALA A 81 -11.75 -5.45 0.91
CA ALA A 81 -11.29 -5.18 -0.45
C ALA A 81 -10.18 -6.13 -0.89
N LEU A 82 -9.22 -6.45 -0.01
CA LEU A 82 -8.18 -7.43 -0.30
C LEU A 82 -8.76 -8.83 -0.53
N ARG A 83 -9.72 -9.28 0.30
CA ARG A 83 -10.38 -10.59 0.12
C ARG A 83 -11.10 -10.66 -1.23
N LYS A 84 -11.84 -9.62 -1.60
CA LYS A 84 -12.50 -9.52 -2.91
C LYS A 84 -11.49 -9.57 -4.07
N TYR A 85 -10.39 -8.83 -3.96
CA TYR A 85 -9.31 -8.88 -4.94
C TYR A 85 -8.74 -10.30 -5.10
N ARG A 86 -8.42 -10.98 -3.99
CA ARG A 86 -7.91 -12.37 -3.99
C ARG A 86 -8.88 -13.32 -4.71
N GLU A 87 -10.17 -13.24 -4.37
CA GLU A 87 -11.22 -14.07 -4.99
C GLU A 87 -11.35 -13.80 -6.49
N LYS A 88 -11.43 -12.52 -6.87
CA LYS A 88 -11.68 -12.10 -8.26
C LYS A 88 -10.50 -12.40 -9.18
N MET A 89 -9.29 -12.10 -8.70
CA MET A 89 -8.06 -12.22 -9.48
C MET A 89 -7.43 -13.61 -9.37
N SER A 90 -7.88 -14.43 -8.41
CA SER A 90 -7.27 -15.73 -8.09
C SER A 90 -5.77 -15.62 -7.76
N ILE A 91 -5.39 -14.52 -7.09
CA ILE A 91 -4.01 -14.24 -6.63
C ILE A 91 -4.02 -14.25 -5.10
N PRO A 92 -3.10 -14.96 -4.42
CA PRO A 92 -2.98 -14.95 -2.96
C PRO A 92 -2.31 -13.65 -2.46
N ALA A 93 -2.86 -12.50 -2.86
CA ALA A 93 -2.25 -11.19 -2.63
C ALA A 93 -2.11 -10.86 -1.13
N LYS A 94 -1.02 -10.21 -0.75
CA LYS A 94 -0.75 -9.78 0.63
C LYS A 94 -0.91 -8.26 0.77
N LEU A 95 -1.23 -7.80 1.97
CA LEU A 95 -1.29 -6.37 2.31
C LEU A 95 -0.26 -6.06 3.41
N ILE A 96 0.57 -5.06 3.15
CA ILE A 96 1.48 -4.47 4.12
C ILE A 96 1.04 -3.02 4.35
N VAL A 97 0.70 -2.71 5.58
CA VAL A 97 0.34 -1.36 6.01
C VAL A 97 1.57 -0.74 6.67
N CYS A 98 2.07 0.33 6.09
CA CYS A 98 3.23 1.06 6.55
C CYS A 98 2.78 2.36 7.23
N GLY A 99 2.70 2.32 8.55
CA GLY A 99 2.24 3.41 9.39
C GLY A 99 3.26 4.55 9.45
N MET A 100 2.85 5.75 9.03
CA MET A 100 3.71 6.94 8.98
C MET A 100 3.60 7.80 10.25
N THR A 101 2.72 7.44 11.18
CA THR A 101 2.54 8.09 12.49
C THR A 101 2.41 7.04 13.61
N SER A 102 2.62 7.45 14.87
CA SER A 102 2.56 6.58 16.05
C SER A 102 1.20 6.67 16.78
N ASN A 103 0.09 6.57 16.04
CA ASN A 103 -1.25 6.76 16.60
C ASN A 103 -1.94 5.46 17.06
N GLY A 104 -1.31 4.29 16.86
CA GLY A 104 -1.78 3.00 17.36
C GLY A 104 -2.97 2.40 16.62
N PHE A 105 -3.38 3.01 15.50
CA PHE A 105 -4.43 2.48 14.63
C PHE A 105 -3.85 1.55 13.58
N THR A 106 -4.66 0.59 13.13
CA THR A 106 -4.34 -0.37 12.06
C THR A 106 -5.56 -0.61 11.18
N ILE A 107 -5.32 -0.85 9.89
CA ILE A 107 -6.30 -1.34 8.92
C ILE A 107 -6.06 -2.80 8.51
N ALA A 108 -4.96 -3.42 8.97
CA ALA A 108 -4.68 -4.82 8.76
C ALA A 108 -5.54 -5.67 9.72
N ASP A 109 -6.12 -6.74 9.20
CA ASP A 109 -6.89 -7.68 10.02
C ASP A 109 -5.94 -8.63 10.76
N PRO A 110 -5.90 -8.63 12.10
CA PRO A 110 -4.98 -9.47 12.88
C PRO A 110 -5.22 -10.97 12.70
N ASP A 111 -6.41 -11.38 12.24
CA ASP A 111 -6.74 -12.77 11.98
C ASP A 111 -6.38 -13.22 10.54
N ASP A 112 -5.97 -12.29 9.67
CA ASP A 112 -5.56 -12.57 8.29
C ASP A 112 -4.02 -12.63 8.17
N ARG A 113 -3.48 -13.84 8.06
CA ARG A 113 -2.02 -14.06 7.91
C ARG A 113 -1.40 -13.44 6.66
N GLY A 114 -2.22 -13.00 5.70
CA GLY A 114 -1.75 -12.27 4.53
C GLY A 114 -1.84 -10.76 4.70
N MET A 115 -2.03 -10.25 5.92
CA MET A 115 -1.94 -8.83 6.26
C MET A 115 -0.88 -8.58 7.34
N LEU A 116 -0.12 -7.50 7.20
CA LEU A 116 0.95 -7.11 8.11
C LEU A 116 0.93 -5.61 8.37
N ASP A 117 1.03 -5.21 9.64
CA ASP A 117 1.37 -3.84 10.02
C ASP A 117 2.87 -3.69 10.27
N MET A 118 3.42 -2.57 9.83
CA MET A 118 4.76 -2.15 10.17
C MET A 118 4.89 -0.63 10.24
N CYS A 119 5.95 -0.14 10.87
CA CYS A 119 6.25 1.29 10.87
C CYS A 119 7.04 1.72 9.63
N GLY A 120 6.75 2.92 9.15
CA GLY A 120 7.56 3.59 8.14
C GLY A 120 8.91 4.03 8.69
N PHE A 121 9.87 4.24 7.79
CA PHE A 121 11.22 4.70 8.09
C PHE A 121 12.05 3.81 9.05
N ASP A 122 11.64 2.56 9.28
CA ASP A 122 12.49 1.56 9.93
C ASP A 122 13.61 1.10 8.97
N ALA A 123 14.86 1.14 9.46
CA ALA A 123 16.03 0.65 8.71
C ALA A 123 15.95 -0.86 8.42
N GLY A 124 15.22 -1.63 9.23
CA GLY A 124 14.97 -3.06 9.05
C GLY A 124 13.75 -3.39 8.18
N ALA A 125 12.99 -2.38 7.72
CA ALA A 125 11.69 -2.61 7.07
C ALA A 125 11.77 -3.54 5.84
N LEU A 126 12.83 -3.42 5.03
CA LEU A 126 12.97 -4.23 3.81
C LEU A 126 13.12 -5.73 4.12
N GLU A 127 13.78 -6.08 5.23
CA GLU A 127 13.93 -7.48 5.62
C GLU A 127 12.58 -8.07 6.06
N VAL A 128 11.80 -7.29 6.81
CA VAL A 128 10.45 -7.68 7.22
C VAL A 128 9.53 -7.86 6.00
N ILE A 129 9.51 -6.89 5.08
CA ILE A 129 8.73 -6.95 3.83
C ILE A 129 9.10 -8.21 3.03
N ARG A 130 10.40 -8.47 2.89
CA ARG A 130 10.90 -9.66 2.16
C ARG A 130 10.43 -10.94 2.82
N ASN A 131 10.64 -11.08 4.13
CA ASN A 131 10.32 -12.30 4.85
C ASN A 131 8.82 -12.58 4.84
N PHE A 132 8.00 -11.54 5.04
CA PHE A 132 6.54 -11.67 4.96
C PHE A 132 6.07 -12.05 3.55
N THR A 133 6.61 -11.41 2.52
CA THR A 133 6.29 -11.73 1.11
C THR A 133 6.59 -13.19 0.79
N LEU A 134 7.70 -13.72 1.30
CA LEU A 134 8.19 -15.09 1.06
C LEU A 134 7.70 -16.13 2.08
N ASP A 135 6.76 -15.80 2.96
CA ASP A 135 6.22 -16.70 4.00
C ASP A 135 7.28 -17.24 4.98
N LEU A 136 8.28 -16.42 5.30
CA LEU A 136 9.33 -16.73 6.28
C LEU A 136 9.00 -16.27 7.70
N ILE A 137 7.93 -15.49 7.87
CA ILE A 137 7.36 -15.03 9.14
C ILE A 137 5.83 -15.09 9.09
#